data_AF-A0A819X9A6-F1
#
_entry.id   AF-A0A819X9A6-F1
#
_cell.length_a   1.000
_cell.length_b   1.000
_cell.length_c   1.000
_cell.angle_alpha   90.00
_cell.angle_beta   90.00
_cell.angle_gamma   90.00
#
_symmetry.space_group_name_H-M   'P 1'
#
loop_
_entity.id
_entity.type
_entity.pdbx_description
1 polymer ?
#
loop_
_entity_poly.entity_id
_entity_poly.type
_entity_poly.pdbx_seq_one_letter_code
_entity_poly.pdbx_strand_id
1 'polypeptide(L)'
;MPPPTHGAEYERLCDSRNKKKDWSQWGPYLAERQWGTIREDYSDDGETWDYFTHDHARSRAYRWGEDGLLGFCDKRCRLCFSVVLWNAKDSILKERLFGLTGNEGNHGEDVKEQYFYLDSTPTHSYMKSLYKYPQQAFPYKQLVEENKRRTKEEGEFEILDTEIFDNNEYFDVFVEYAKKDADDILIRITIENRANKTANIHLLPTVFFRNSWSWKANHDEINTRPKIERRDGENILRLEHEKLGLYAFDINSLDDDNDDQLPEILFTENETNFKKLYDSENESAYVKDAFHEYLIDGKKDAV
;
A
#
# COMPACT_ATOMS: atom_id res chain seq x y z
N MET A 1 -9.98 -23.93 16.51
CA MET A 1 -11.31 -24.35 16.03
C MET A 1 -11.14 -25.50 15.05
N PRO A 2 -11.99 -26.53 15.06
CA PRO A 2 -12.00 -27.52 13.98
C PRO A 2 -12.37 -26.84 12.65
N PRO A 3 -11.91 -27.35 11.50
CA PRO A 3 -12.28 -26.79 10.20
C PRO A 3 -13.80 -26.83 10.03
N PRO A 4 -14.40 -25.82 9.36
CA PRO A 4 -15.82 -25.83 9.09
C PRO A 4 -16.18 -27.12 8.32
N THR A 5 -17.35 -27.68 8.61
CA THR A 5 -17.84 -28.92 7.97
C THR A 5 -19.05 -28.68 7.05
N HIS A 6 -19.57 -27.45 7.01
CA HIS A 6 -20.67 -27.00 6.17
C HIS A 6 -20.60 -25.48 5.95
N GLY A 7 -21.35 -24.96 4.97
CA GLY A 7 -21.47 -23.53 4.66
C GLY A 7 -20.54 -23.06 3.53
N ALA A 8 -20.72 -21.79 3.10
CA ALA A 8 -20.03 -21.24 1.94
C ALA A 8 -18.50 -21.34 2.04
N GLU A 9 -17.92 -21.09 3.22
CA GLU A 9 -16.46 -21.19 3.39
C GLU A 9 -15.95 -22.63 3.28
N TYR A 10 -16.71 -23.61 3.78
CA TYR A 10 -16.37 -25.02 3.59
C TYR A 10 -16.37 -25.41 2.11
N GLU A 11 -17.37 -24.94 1.35
CA GLU A 11 -17.46 -25.18 -0.09
C GLU A 11 -16.26 -24.58 -0.82
N ARG A 12 -15.87 -23.34 -0.51
CA ARG A 12 -14.67 -22.70 -1.07
C ARG A 12 -13.39 -23.47 -0.74
N LEU A 13 -13.24 -23.95 0.50
CA LEU A 13 -12.11 -24.79 0.90
C LEU A 13 -12.08 -26.13 0.13
N CYS A 14 -13.25 -26.73 -0.08
CA CYS A 14 -13.38 -27.93 -0.91
C CYS A 14 -13.03 -27.65 -2.38
N ASP A 15 -13.43 -26.51 -2.93
CA ASP A 15 -13.07 -26.10 -4.29
C ASP A 15 -11.56 -25.92 -4.45
N SER A 16 -10.90 -25.24 -3.50
CA SER A 16 -9.44 -25.08 -3.49
C SER A 16 -8.72 -26.42 -3.39
N ARG A 17 -9.13 -27.30 -2.47
CA ARG A 17 -8.53 -28.64 -2.30
C ARG A 17 -8.67 -29.50 -3.54
N ASN A 18 -9.81 -29.42 -4.22
CA ASN A 18 -10.10 -30.16 -5.44
C ASN A 18 -9.61 -29.45 -6.71
N LYS A 19 -8.91 -28.31 -6.58
CA LYS A 19 -8.40 -27.49 -7.69
C LYS A 19 -9.48 -27.07 -8.69
N LYS A 20 -10.71 -26.86 -8.21
CA LYS A 20 -11.82 -26.33 -9.03
C LYS A 20 -11.71 -24.83 -9.24
N LYS A 21 -11.33 -24.12 -8.18
CA LYS A 21 -11.11 -22.67 -8.15
C LYS A 21 -9.92 -22.37 -7.24
N ASP A 22 -9.11 -21.39 -7.61
CA ASP A 22 -7.98 -20.95 -6.80
C ASP A 22 -8.38 -19.75 -5.94
N TRP A 23 -9.10 -20.01 -4.84
CA TRP A 23 -9.52 -18.94 -3.94
C TRP A 23 -8.33 -18.20 -3.30
N SER A 24 -7.15 -18.83 -3.22
CA SER A 24 -5.91 -18.23 -2.73
C SER A 24 -5.14 -17.43 -3.78
N GLN A 25 -5.67 -17.29 -5.00
CA GLN A 25 -4.99 -16.53 -6.04
C GLN A 25 -4.78 -15.07 -5.62
N TRP A 26 -5.73 -14.50 -4.89
CA TRP A 26 -5.71 -13.12 -4.41
C TRP A 26 -5.82 -13.08 -2.88
N GLY A 27 -5.07 -12.20 -2.24
CA GLY A 27 -5.01 -12.14 -0.78
C GLY A 27 -4.25 -10.93 -0.25
N PRO A 28 -4.13 -10.82 1.09
CA PRO A 28 -3.34 -9.79 1.75
C PRO A 28 -1.87 -10.21 1.74
N TYR A 29 -1.32 -10.41 0.52
CA TYR A 29 0.05 -10.86 0.31
C TYR A 29 1.02 -9.69 0.06
N LEU A 30 0.49 -8.48 -0.09
CA LEU A 30 1.28 -7.26 -0.21
C LEU A 30 1.80 -6.89 1.17
N ALA A 31 3.09 -6.55 1.27
CA ALA A 31 3.65 -6.11 2.53
C ALA A 31 3.14 -4.70 2.86
N GLU A 32 2.86 -4.42 4.13
CA GLU A 32 2.56 -3.06 4.59
C GLU A 32 3.80 -2.16 4.62
N ARG A 33 4.98 -2.79 4.66
CA ARG A 33 6.32 -2.18 4.68
C ARG A 33 7.34 -3.15 4.07
N GLN A 34 8.12 -2.69 3.09
CA GLN A 34 9.17 -3.50 2.45
C GLN A 34 10.57 -2.84 2.42
N TRP A 35 10.68 -1.58 2.86
CA TRP A 35 11.97 -0.89 2.97
C TRP A 35 12.82 -1.47 4.10
N GLY A 36 14.15 -1.31 3.98
CA GLY A 36 15.14 -1.77 4.95
C GLY A 36 15.11 -3.28 5.13
N THR A 37 15.24 -4.08 4.06
CA THR A 37 15.23 -5.55 4.15
C THR A 37 16.45 -6.17 3.49
N ILE A 38 16.88 -7.35 3.98
CA ILE A 38 18.05 -8.09 3.46
C ILE A 38 17.95 -8.35 1.95
N ARG A 39 16.73 -8.52 1.42
CA ARG A 39 16.53 -8.79 -0.02
C ARG A 39 16.81 -7.56 -0.89
N GLU A 40 16.61 -6.38 -0.33
CA GLU A 40 16.76 -5.11 -1.02
C GLU A 40 18.13 -4.44 -0.72
N ASP A 41 19.00 -5.15 0.00
CA ASP A 41 20.36 -4.70 0.30
C ASP A 41 21.32 -4.98 -0.87
N TYR A 42 21.95 -3.91 -1.33
CA TYR A 42 23.01 -3.92 -2.34
C TYR A 42 24.18 -3.04 -1.90
N SER A 43 24.32 -2.78 -0.60
CA SER A 43 25.45 -2.06 -0.07
C SER A 43 26.71 -2.93 -0.09
N ASP A 44 27.88 -2.30 -0.19
CA ASP A 44 29.17 -3.01 -0.17
C ASP A 44 29.57 -3.47 1.25
N ASP A 45 28.97 -2.88 2.28
CA ASP A 45 29.29 -3.07 3.70
C ASP A 45 28.33 -4.00 4.44
N GLY A 46 27.20 -4.38 3.83
CA GLY A 46 26.17 -5.21 4.45
C GLY A 46 25.30 -4.50 5.49
N GLU A 47 25.28 -3.17 5.49
CA GLU A 47 24.40 -2.33 6.32
C GLU A 47 22.96 -2.30 5.76
N THR A 48 22.34 -3.48 5.75
CA THR A 48 21.03 -3.77 5.17
C THR A 48 19.92 -2.79 5.55
N TRP A 49 19.85 -2.42 6.83
CA TRP A 49 18.72 -1.68 7.38
C TRP A 49 18.73 -0.20 6.97
N ASP A 50 19.89 0.33 6.58
CA ASP A 50 20.10 1.73 6.25
C ASP A 50 20.29 1.97 4.74
N TYR A 51 20.47 0.90 3.94
CA TYR A 51 20.67 1.00 2.49
C TYR A 51 19.42 1.45 1.70
N PHE A 52 18.26 0.87 2.02
CA PHE A 52 16.98 1.22 1.40
C PHE A 52 16.03 1.75 2.47
N THR A 53 16.18 3.04 2.79
CA THR A 53 15.41 3.70 3.85
C THR A 53 13.93 3.89 3.50
N HIS A 54 13.11 4.17 4.52
CA HIS A 54 11.74 4.66 4.35
C HIS A 54 11.66 5.88 3.42
N ASP A 55 12.70 6.73 3.42
CA ASP A 55 12.73 7.92 2.57
C ASP A 55 12.82 7.57 1.09
N HIS A 56 13.71 6.62 0.78
CA HIS A 56 13.87 6.08 -0.57
C HIS A 56 12.64 5.31 -1.05
N ALA A 57 11.88 4.66 -0.15
CA ALA A 57 10.71 3.82 -0.48
C ALA A 57 9.70 4.50 -1.40
N ARG A 58 9.53 5.82 -1.24
CA ARG A 58 8.60 6.63 -2.03
C ARG A 58 9.07 6.82 -3.48
N SER A 59 10.38 6.82 -3.69
CA SER A 59 11.03 7.26 -4.94
C SER A 59 11.80 6.15 -5.65
N ARG A 60 11.97 4.98 -5.01
CA ARG A 60 12.75 3.84 -5.52
C ARG A 60 11.83 2.65 -5.78
N ALA A 61 11.91 2.08 -6.98
CA ALA A 61 11.21 0.83 -7.28
C ALA A 61 11.84 -0.34 -6.52
N TYR A 62 10.98 -1.22 -5.99
CA TYR A 62 11.42 -2.45 -5.33
C TYR A 62 11.82 -3.50 -6.36
N ARG A 63 12.74 -4.39 -5.99
CA ARG A 63 13.20 -5.46 -6.88
C ARG A 63 12.53 -6.80 -6.61
N TRP A 64 12.24 -7.12 -5.35
CA TRP A 64 11.79 -8.47 -4.97
C TRP A 64 10.33 -8.55 -4.52
N GLY A 65 9.64 -7.42 -4.44
CA GLY A 65 8.24 -7.32 -4.03
C GLY A 65 7.75 -5.90 -4.20
N GLU A 66 6.76 -5.51 -3.41
CA GLU A 66 6.20 -4.17 -3.31
C GLU A 66 5.60 -4.03 -1.91
N ASP A 67 5.38 -2.79 -1.49
CA ASP A 67 4.55 -2.50 -0.33
C ASP A 67 3.35 -1.63 -0.68
N GLY A 68 2.39 -1.60 0.23
CA GLY A 68 1.21 -0.77 0.12
C GLY A 68 0.32 -0.89 1.34
N LEU A 69 -0.19 0.25 1.81
CA LEU A 69 -1.05 0.34 2.98
C LEU A 69 -2.38 -0.41 2.74
N LEU A 70 -2.71 -1.31 3.67
CA LEU A 70 -3.89 -2.17 3.65
C LEU A 70 -4.04 -2.92 2.32
N GLY A 71 -2.91 -3.38 1.80
CA GLY A 71 -2.74 -3.84 0.44
C GLY A 71 -3.35 -5.20 0.11
N PHE A 72 -3.57 -5.42 -1.19
CA PHE A 72 -4.10 -6.66 -1.74
C PHE A 72 -3.42 -6.97 -3.07
N CYS A 73 -3.02 -8.22 -3.28
CA CYS A 73 -2.38 -8.60 -4.54
C CYS A 73 -2.58 -10.08 -4.88
N ASP A 74 -2.18 -10.46 -6.08
CA ASP A 74 -2.09 -11.87 -6.42
C ASP A 74 -0.96 -12.54 -5.64
N LYS A 75 -1.02 -13.86 -5.47
CA LYS A 75 -0.03 -14.64 -4.67
C LYS A 75 1.42 -14.54 -5.13
N ARG A 76 1.69 -13.89 -6.28
CA ARG A 76 3.04 -13.60 -6.78
C ARG A 76 3.40 -12.11 -6.77
N CYS A 77 2.55 -11.25 -6.20
CA CYS A 77 2.75 -9.81 -6.08
C CYS A 77 3.09 -9.16 -7.44
N ARG A 78 2.29 -9.46 -8.46
CA ARG A 78 2.42 -8.90 -9.81
C ARG A 78 1.48 -7.74 -10.00
N LEU A 79 0.19 -7.94 -9.70
CA LEU A 79 -0.82 -6.88 -9.70
C LEU A 79 -1.20 -6.58 -8.26
N CYS A 80 -1.01 -5.32 -7.87
CA CYS A 80 -1.18 -4.83 -6.52
C CYS A 80 -2.26 -3.76 -6.49
N PHE A 81 -3.01 -3.75 -5.40
CA PHE A 81 -3.89 -2.67 -4.99
C PHE A 81 -3.48 -2.21 -3.60
N SER A 82 -3.49 -0.89 -3.38
CA SER A 82 -3.24 -0.30 -2.06
C SER A 82 -4.04 0.99 -1.87
N VAL A 83 -4.18 1.38 -0.61
CA VAL A 83 -4.81 2.65 -0.24
C VAL A 83 -3.72 3.69 0.02
N VAL A 84 -3.84 4.86 -0.60
CA VAL A 84 -2.94 5.99 -0.34
C VAL A 84 -3.76 7.15 0.21
N LEU A 85 -3.29 7.77 1.29
CA LEU A 85 -3.99 8.84 1.99
C LEU A 85 -3.12 10.08 2.14
N TRP A 86 -3.77 11.25 2.24
CA TRP A 86 -3.09 12.48 2.65
C TRP A 86 -4.03 13.43 3.39
N ASN A 87 -3.68 13.82 4.60
CA ASN A 87 -4.47 14.70 5.47
C ASN A 87 -4.29 16.21 5.16
N ALA A 88 -3.68 16.54 4.00
CA ALA A 88 -3.30 17.89 3.60
C ALA A 88 -2.25 18.59 4.49
N LYS A 89 -1.63 17.87 5.43
CA LYS A 89 -0.63 18.41 6.38
C LYS A 89 0.64 17.58 6.45
N ASP A 90 0.57 16.28 6.19
CA ASP A 90 1.73 15.40 6.15
C ASP A 90 2.69 15.85 5.05
N SER A 91 3.98 15.70 5.31
CA SER A 91 5.04 15.99 4.33
C SER A 91 5.15 14.94 3.23
N ILE A 92 4.47 13.81 3.37
CA ILE A 92 4.49 12.69 2.44
C ILE A 92 3.08 12.09 2.32
N LEU A 93 2.82 11.34 1.25
CA LEU A 93 1.62 10.53 1.17
C LEU A 93 1.75 9.33 2.10
N LYS A 94 0.65 8.97 2.75
CA LYS A 94 0.58 7.76 3.56
C LYS A 94 0.22 6.58 2.65
N GLU A 95 1.26 5.97 2.09
CA GLU A 95 1.15 4.84 1.15
C GLU A 95 1.61 3.50 1.74
N ARG A 96 2.23 3.52 2.92
CA ARG A 96 2.80 2.38 3.64
C ARG A 96 2.90 2.70 5.14
N LEU A 97 3.05 1.67 5.97
CA LEU A 97 3.27 1.88 7.40
C LEU A 97 4.68 2.43 7.65
N PHE A 98 4.74 3.48 8.48
CA PHE A 98 5.97 4.00 9.03
C PHE A 98 6.44 3.17 10.22
N GLY A 99 7.75 3.01 10.34
CA GLY A 99 8.39 2.34 11.45
C GLY A 99 9.86 2.77 11.57
N LEU A 100 10.51 2.25 12.60
CA LEU A 100 11.90 2.48 12.94
C LEU A 100 12.74 1.30 12.45
N THR A 101 13.97 1.55 11.97
CA THR A 101 14.96 0.47 11.81
C THR A 101 15.45 -0.01 13.18
N GLY A 102 16.17 -1.15 13.20
CA GLY A 102 16.82 -1.63 14.41
C GLY A 102 17.82 -0.65 15.05
N ASN A 103 18.38 0.28 14.26
CA ASN A 103 19.28 1.33 14.75
C ASN A 103 18.52 2.57 15.27
N GLU A 104 17.23 2.67 15.00
CA GLU A 104 16.37 3.80 15.38
C GLU A 104 15.52 3.50 16.61
N GLY A 105 15.08 2.24 16.79
CA GLY A 105 14.32 1.81 17.95
C GLY A 105 15.20 1.33 19.10
N ASN A 106 14.80 1.63 20.34
CA ASN A 106 15.50 1.15 21.55
C ASN A 106 15.33 -0.36 21.78
N HIS A 107 14.26 -0.97 21.25
CA HIS A 107 13.98 -2.42 21.28
C HIS A 107 14.01 -3.10 19.90
N GLY A 108 14.51 -2.40 18.88
CA GLY A 108 14.69 -2.94 17.53
C GLY A 108 13.77 -2.31 16.49
N GLU A 109 13.45 -3.06 15.44
CA GLU A 109 12.49 -2.61 14.43
C GLU A 109 11.09 -2.52 15.01
N ASP A 110 10.40 -1.40 14.74
CA ASP A 110 9.12 -1.12 15.37
C ASP A 110 8.20 -0.25 14.50
N VAL A 111 6.94 -0.64 14.35
CA VAL A 111 5.95 0.06 13.54
C VAL A 111 5.21 1.08 14.40
N LYS A 112 5.31 2.36 14.05
CA LYS A 112 4.80 3.47 14.88
C LYS A 112 3.39 3.92 14.48
N GLU A 113 2.55 2.98 14.06
CA GLU A 113 1.23 3.25 13.50
C GLU A 113 0.14 2.37 14.11
N GLN A 114 -1.10 2.86 14.08
CA GLN A 114 -2.25 2.16 14.65
C GLN A 114 -3.07 1.52 13.52
N TYR A 115 -2.91 0.21 13.35
CA TYR A 115 -3.57 -0.58 12.31
C TYR A 115 -4.00 -1.95 12.86
N PHE A 116 -5.10 -2.49 12.32
CA PHE A 116 -5.74 -3.68 12.84
C PHE A 116 -6.31 -4.53 11.70
N TYR A 117 -6.03 -5.83 11.72
CA TYR A 117 -6.74 -6.82 10.91
C TYR A 117 -7.95 -7.31 11.70
N LEU A 118 -9.15 -6.93 11.26
CA LEU A 118 -10.39 -7.16 11.99
C LEU A 118 -11.06 -8.48 11.64
N ASP A 119 -10.98 -8.90 10.37
CA ASP A 119 -11.56 -10.16 9.90
C ASP A 119 -10.78 -10.70 8.69
N SER A 120 -10.72 -12.02 8.57
CA SER A 120 -10.15 -12.72 7.41
C SER A 120 -10.59 -14.18 7.39
N THR A 121 -11.36 -14.56 6.38
CA THR A 121 -11.70 -15.97 6.11
C THR A 121 -10.48 -16.74 5.59
N PRO A 122 -10.38 -18.07 5.84
CA PRO A 122 -9.27 -18.91 5.33
C PRO A 122 -9.05 -18.85 3.81
N THR A 123 -10.11 -18.65 3.02
CA THR A 123 -10.04 -18.50 1.57
C THR A 123 -9.84 -17.05 1.09
N HIS A 124 -9.66 -16.11 2.03
CA HIS A 124 -9.64 -14.67 1.76
C HIS A 124 -10.87 -14.20 0.96
N SER A 125 -12.01 -14.87 1.15
CA SER A 125 -13.27 -14.52 0.51
C SER A 125 -13.93 -13.29 1.13
N TYR A 126 -13.60 -13.01 2.39
CA TYR A 126 -13.85 -11.74 3.06
C TYR A 126 -12.67 -11.38 3.95
N MET A 127 -12.26 -10.12 3.92
CA MET A 127 -11.25 -9.52 4.79
C MET A 127 -11.66 -8.09 5.15
N LYS A 128 -11.31 -7.68 6.37
CA LYS A 128 -11.53 -6.33 6.86
C LYS A 128 -10.34 -5.85 7.68
N SER A 129 -9.87 -4.64 7.41
CA SER A 129 -8.84 -3.97 8.17
C SER A 129 -9.28 -2.56 8.59
N LEU A 130 -8.59 -2.01 9.58
CA LEU A 130 -8.75 -0.65 10.07
C LEU A 130 -7.38 0.00 10.20
N TYR A 131 -7.23 1.20 9.65
CA TYR A 131 -6.10 2.08 9.87
C TYR A 131 -6.56 3.38 10.53
N LYS A 132 -5.85 3.85 11.56
CA LYS A 132 -6.15 5.14 12.22
C LYS A 132 -5.19 6.20 11.72
N TYR A 133 -5.71 7.15 10.94
CA TYR A 133 -4.92 8.21 10.32
C TYR A 133 -5.13 9.58 10.99
N PRO A 134 -4.10 10.19 11.60
CA PRO A 134 -4.24 11.50 12.23
C PRO A 134 -4.65 12.62 11.27
N GLN A 135 -5.45 13.57 11.76
CA GLN A 135 -5.75 14.82 11.05
C GLN A 135 -4.62 15.85 11.11
N GLN A 136 -3.64 15.64 12.00
CA GLN A 136 -2.45 16.47 12.14
C GLN A 136 -1.27 15.83 11.41
N ALA A 137 -0.24 16.63 11.11
CA ALA A 137 0.97 16.12 10.50
C ALA A 137 1.57 14.99 11.36
N PHE A 138 1.86 13.86 10.74
CA PHE A 138 2.35 12.67 11.41
C PHE A 138 3.74 12.93 12.05
N PRO A 139 3.98 12.52 13.30
CA PRO A 139 5.12 12.98 14.09
C PRO A 139 6.41 12.18 13.84
N TYR A 140 6.77 11.96 12.56
CA TYR A 140 7.91 11.12 12.15
C TYR A 140 9.21 11.44 12.90
N LYS A 141 9.59 12.72 12.93
CA LYS A 141 10.84 13.18 13.53
C LYS A 141 10.87 12.93 15.05
N GLN A 142 9.77 13.22 15.74
CA GLN A 142 9.66 13.02 17.18
C GLN A 142 9.80 11.54 17.53
N LEU A 143 9.12 10.66 16.79
CA LEU A 143 9.20 9.21 16.97
C LEU A 143 10.63 8.69 16.82
N VAL A 144 11.36 9.12 15.79
CA VAL A 144 12.76 8.72 15.59
C VAL A 144 13.68 9.29 16.68
N GLU A 145 13.60 10.59 16.96
CA GLU A 145 14.51 11.27 17.89
C GLU A 145 14.37 10.78 19.33
N GLU A 146 13.14 10.53 19.79
CA GLU A 146 12.88 10.08 21.15
C GLU A 146 13.30 8.62 21.34
N ASN A 147 12.96 7.72 20.41
CA ASN A 147 13.38 6.32 20.52
C ASN A 147 14.90 6.14 20.43
N LYS A 148 15.61 6.97 19.65
CA LYS A 148 17.09 6.99 19.63
C LYS A 148 17.73 7.42 20.94
N ARG A 149 17.04 8.23 21.75
CA ARG A 149 17.55 8.71 23.04
C ARG A 149 17.34 7.70 24.16
N ARG A 150 16.29 6.88 24.05
CA ARG A 150 15.93 5.91 25.07
C ARG A 150 16.92 4.76 25.14
N THR A 151 17.12 4.30 26.35
CA THR A 151 17.89 3.10 26.65
C THR A 151 17.03 1.85 26.50
N LYS A 152 17.68 0.67 26.55
CA LYS A 152 16.98 -0.63 26.54
C LYS A 152 16.13 -0.88 27.79
N GLU A 153 16.33 -0.10 28.86
CA GLU A 153 15.58 -0.22 30.12
C GLU A 153 14.28 0.59 30.09
N GLU A 154 14.17 1.56 29.19
CA GLU A 154 12.98 2.38 28.98
C GLU A 154 12.02 1.71 27.99
N GLY A 155 10.71 1.95 28.12
CA GLY A 155 9.73 1.50 27.15
C GLY A 155 9.87 2.21 25.80
N GLU A 156 9.35 1.61 24.74
CA GLU A 156 9.24 2.25 23.42
C GLU A 156 8.43 3.55 23.52
N PHE A 157 8.79 4.57 22.74
CA PHE A 157 7.98 5.77 22.59
C PHE A 157 7.04 5.58 21.41
N GLU A 158 5.75 5.48 21.70
CA GLU A 158 4.71 5.16 20.73
C GLU A 158 4.02 6.40 20.18
N ILE A 159 3.33 6.25 19.04
CA ILE A 159 2.52 7.33 18.48
C ILE A 159 1.43 7.81 19.47
N LEU A 160 0.95 6.93 20.35
CA LEU A 160 0.00 7.29 21.39
C LEU A 160 0.60 8.24 22.44
N ASP A 161 1.92 8.21 22.65
CA ASP A 161 2.62 9.10 23.58
C ASP A 161 2.85 10.51 22.99
N THR A 162 2.53 10.72 21.72
CA THR A 162 2.66 12.04 21.05
C THR A 162 1.45 12.94 21.24
N GLU A 163 0.41 12.46 21.96
CA GLU A 163 -0.86 13.15 22.18
C GLU A 163 -1.67 13.41 20.89
N ILE A 164 -1.21 12.90 19.74
CA ILE A 164 -1.84 13.17 18.43
C ILE A 164 -3.27 12.61 18.32
N PHE A 165 -3.63 11.65 19.17
CA PHE A 165 -4.96 11.03 19.23
C PHE A 165 -5.85 11.57 20.35
N ASP A 166 -5.34 12.40 21.27
CA ASP A 166 -6.02 12.76 22.54
C ASP A 166 -7.34 13.48 22.34
N ASN A 167 -7.45 14.27 21.27
CA ASN A 167 -8.63 15.07 20.96
C ASN A 167 -9.60 14.38 19.98
N ASN A 168 -9.43 13.08 19.72
CA ASN A 168 -10.14 12.33 18.69
C ASN A 168 -9.98 12.91 17.27
N GLU A 169 -8.87 13.59 17.01
CA GLU A 169 -8.56 14.24 15.73
C GLU A 169 -7.91 13.28 14.73
N TYR A 170 -8.65 12.25 14.34
CA TYR A 170 -8.19 11.24 13.39
C TYR A 170 -9.34 10.69 12.54
N PHE A 171 -8.97 9.99 11.49
CA PHE A 171 -9.88 9.22 10.64
C PHE A 171 -9.71 7.73 10.95
N ASP A 172 -10.82 7.02 11.08
CA ASP A 172 -10.82 5.56 10.94
C ASP A 172 -10.99 5.24 9.45
N VAL A 173 -10.02 4.53 8.89
CA VAL A 173 -10.03 4.10 7.49
C VAL A 173 -10.21 2.59 7.46
N PHE A 174 -11.43 2.16 7.15
CA PHE A 174 -11.74 0.75 6.95
C PHE A 174 -11.52 0.36 5.49
N VAL A 175 -10.88 -0.77 5.28
CA VAL A 175 -10.75 -1.39 3.95
C VAL A 175 -11.30 -2.80 4.03
N GLU A 176 -12.24 -3.09 3.13
CA GLU A 176 -12.91 -4.38 3.03
C GLU A 176 -12.72 -4.95 1.63
N TYR A 177 -12.34 -6.23 1.59
CA TYR A 177 -12.23 -7.02 0.38
C TYR A 177 -13.24 -8.15 0.46
N ALA A 178 -14.10 -8.27 -0.55
CA ALA A 178 -15.09 -9.34 -0.64
C ALA A 178 -15.03 -10.01 -2.00
N LYS A 179 -14.96 -11.34 -2.03
CA LYS A 179 -14.93 -12.12 -3.26
C LYS A 179 -16.31 -12.65 -3.59
N LYS A 180 -16.83 -12.27 -4.75
CA LYS A 180 -17.97 -12.93 -5.37
C LYS A 180 -17.54 -14.25 -6.03
N ASP A 181 -16.35 -14.26 -6.62
CA ASP A 181 -15.67 -15.44 -7.15
C ASP A 181 -14.14 -15.32 -6.94
N ALA A 182 -13.36 -16.35 -7.28
CA ALA A 182 -11.92 -16.40 -7.03
C ALA A 182 -11.15 -15.21 -7.64
N ASP A 183 -11.59 -14.70 -8.79
CA ASP A 183 -11.01 -13.57 -9.53
C ASP A 183 -11.94 -12.35 -9.62
N ASP A 184 -13.05 -12.34 -8.87
CA ASP A 184 -14.05 -11.26 -8.85
C ASP A 184 -14.11 -10.68 -7.43
N ILE A 185 -13.41 -9.55 -7.25
CA ILE A 185 -13.14 -8.91 -5.97
C ILE A 185 -13.81 -7.53 -5.93
N LEU A 186 -14.61 -7.31 -4.89
CA LEU A 186 -15.12 -6.00 -4.52
C LEU A 186 -14.22 -5.41 -3.44
N ILE A 187 -13.95 -4.10 -3.57
CA ILE A 187 -13.17 -3.31 -2.63
C ILE A 187 -14.06 -2.20 -2.11
N ARG A 188 -14.17 -2.07 -0.79
CA ARG A 188 -14.86 -0.95 -0.14
C ARG A 188 -13.91 -0.25 0.80
N ILE A 189 -13.85 1.08 0.69
CA ILE A 189 -13.09 1.93 1.58
C ILE A 189 -14.08 2.85 2.29
N THR A 190 -14.08 2.82 3.62
CA THR A 190 -14.94 3.70 4.44
C THR A 190 -14.05 4.55 5.33
N ILE A 191 -14.18 5.87 5.23
CA ILE A 191 -13.43 6.84 6.03
C ILE A 191 -14.40 7.50 7.01
N GLU A 192 -14.19 7.29 8.30
CA GLU A 192 -14.97 7.91 9.37
C GLU A 192 -14.13 8.98 10.07
N ASN A 193 -14.55 10.24 9.96
CA ASN A 193 -13.97 11.31 10.76
C ASN A 193 -14.43 11.17 12.22
N ARG A 194 -13.49 10.89 13.13
CA ARG A 194 -13.78 10.74 14.57
C ARG A 194 -13.85 12.07 15.32
N ALA A 195 -13.40 13.15 14.71
CA ALA A 195 -13.43 14.47 15.32
C ALA A 195 -14.82 15.11 15.19
N ASN A 196 -15.10 16.05 16.07
CA ASN A 196 -16.29 16.91 15.98
C ASN A 196 -16.12 18.08 14.97
N LYS A 197 -15.02 18.11 14.23
CA LYS A 197 -14.67 19.17 13.26
C LYS A 197 -14.42 18.58 11.87
N THR A 198 -14.79 19.33 10.84
CA THR A 198 -14.46 18.99 9.46
C THR A 198 -12.94 19.03 9.25
N ALA A 199 -12.42 18.04 8.53
CA ALA A 199 -11.02 17.95 8.15
C ALA A 199 -10.92 17.41 6.72
N ASN A 200 -9.90 17.86 5.99
CA ASN A 200 -9.63 17.40 4.63
C ASN A 200 -8.88 16.08 4.66
N ILE A 201 -9.23 15.19 3.75
CA ILE A 201 -8.48 13.98 3.46
C ILE A 201 -8.55 13.71 1.96
N HIS A 202 -7.42 13.40 1.36
CA HIS A 202 -7.32 12.89 0.01
C HIS A 202 -7.21 11.37 0.08
N LEU A 203 -8.02 10.68 -0.70
CA LEU A 203 -8.01 9.23 -0.88
C LEU A 203 -7.58 8.92 -2.31
N LEU A 204 -6.54 8.10 -2.45
CA LEU A 204 -6.00 7.67 -3.73
C LEU A 204 -5.98 6.13 -3.75
N PRO A 205 -7.08 5.46 -4.16
CA PRO A 205 -7.07 4.03 -4.39
C PRO A 205 -6.14 3.73 -5.57
N THR A 206 -5.10 2.93 -5.34
CA THR A 206 -3.99 2.80 -6.30
C THR A 206 -3.89 1.35 -6.76
N VAL A 207 -3.97 1.13 -8.07
CA VAL A 207 -3.69 -0.16 -8.71
C VAL A 207 -2.41 -0.05 -9.53
N PHE A 208 -1.48 -1.00 -9.35
CA PHE A 208 -0.16 -0.93 -9.97
C PHE A 208 0.43 -2.32 -10.20
N PHE A 209 1.33 -2.41 -11.17
CA PHE A 209 2.14 -3.61 -11.38
C PHE A 209 3.48 -3.46 -10.66
N ARG A 210 3.94 -4.54 -10.00
CA ARG A 210 5.31 -4.61 -9.47
C ARG A 210 6.29 -4.38 -10.61
N ASN A 211 7.29 -3.53 -10.38
CA ASN A 211 8.34 -3.32 -11.37
C ASN A 211 9.21 -4.57 -11.49
N SER A 212 9.01 -5.34 -12.56
CA SER A 212 9.87 -6.45 -12.95
C SER A 212 10.69 -6.15 -14.21
N TRP A 213 10.30 -5.13 -14.98
CA TRP A 213 10.86 -4.84 -16.30
C TRP A 213 12.21 -4.09 -16.21
N SER A 214 12.45 -3.34 -15.14
CA SER A 214 13.72 -2.64 -14.93
C SER A 214 14.83 -3.60 -14.46
N TRP A 215 14.49 -4.84 -14.11
CA TRP A 215 15.42 -5.84 -13.55
C TRP A 215 15.71 -6.98 -14.54
N LYS A 216 16.70 -6.78 -15.42
CA LYS A 216 17.10 -7.72 -16.51
C LYS A 216 17.46 -9.16 -16.09
N ALA A 217 17.62 -9.44 -14.80
CA ALA A 217 18.19 -10.70 -14.28
C ALA A 217 17.17 -11.64 -13.59
N ASN A 218 15.88 -11.27 -13.49
CA ASN A 218 14.89 -12.15 -12.88
C ASN A 218 14.38 -13.14 -13.94
N HIS A 219 14.95 -14.34 -13.91
CA HIS A 219 14.87 -15.40 -14.92
C HIS A 219 13.48 -15.95 -15.29
N ASP A 220 12.35 -15.44 -14.79
CA ASP A 220 11.08 -16.19 -14.89
C ASP A 220 9.76 -15.41 -15.07
N GLU A 221 9.74 -14.08 -15.20
CA GLU A 221 8.46 -13.39 -15.00
C GLU A 221 7.78 -12.76 -16.22
N ILE A 222 8.44 -11.94 -17.04
CA ILE A 222 7.73 -11.29 -18.15
C ILE A 222 8.68 -10.93 -19.30
N ASN A 223 8.28 -11.20 -20.55
CA ASN A 223 8.96 -10.71 -21.76
C ASN A 223 8.44 -9.34 -22.19
N THR A 224 7.28 -8.92 -21.67
CA THR A 224 6.55 -7.73 -22.10
C THR A 224 6.15 -6.89 -20.88
N ARG A 225 6.37 -5.57 -20.92
CA ARG A 225 5.90 -4.65 -19.86
C ARG A 225 4.37 -4.72 -19.74
N PRO A 226 3.80 -4.87 -18.53
CA PRO A 226 2.35 -4.86 -18.33
C PRO A 226 1.79 -3.46 -18.60
N LYS A 227 0.46 -3.38 -18.79
CA LYS A 227 -0.21 -2.13 -19.19
C LYS A 227 -1.45 -1.86 -18.36
N ILE A 228 -1.64 -0.60 -18.01
CA ILE A 228 -2.87 -0.06 -17.42
C ILE A 228 -3.36 1.02 -18.38
N GLU A 229 -4.55 0.84 -18.94
CA GLU A 229 -5.14 1.78 -19.90
C GLU A 229 -6.56 2.11 -19.45
N ARG A 230 -6.92 3.39 -19.44
CA ARG A 230 -8.33 3.78 -19.26
C ARG A 230 -9.13 3.40 -20.50
N ARG A 231 -10.29 2.77 -20.34
CA ARG A 231 -11.24 2.57 -21.43
C ARG A 231 -11.95 3.88 -21.79
N ASP A 232 -12.05 4.16 -23.07
CA ASP A 232 -12.70 5.39 -23.57
C ASP A 232 -14.14 5.50 -23.09
N GLY A 233 -14.48 6.63 -22.45
CA GLY A 233 -15.84 6.93 -22.00
C GLY A 233 -16.30 6.16 -20.75
N GLU A 234 -15.43 5.36 -20.13
CA GLU A 234 -15.74 4.56 -18.94
C GLU A 234 -14.78 4.92 -17.77
N ASN A 235 -15.18 4.57 -16.55
CA ASN A 235 -14.29 4.60 -15.36
C ASN A 235 -13.69 3.23 -15.09
N ILE A 236 -13.34 2.54 -16.18
CA ILE A 236 -12.79 1.20 -16.14
C ILE A 236 -11.34 1.27 -16.61
N LEU A 237 -10.44 0.76 -15.77
CA LEU A 237 -9.05 0.53 -16.16
C LEU A 237 -8.90 -0.89 -16.68
N ARG A 238 -8.31 -1.03 -17.88
CA ARG A 238 -7.90 -2.29 -18.48
C ARG A 238 -6.49 -2.63 -17.99
N LEU A 239 -6.35 -3.76 -17.31
CA LEU A 239 -5.09 -4.22 -16.72
C LEU A 239 -4.61 -5.46 -17.48
N GLU A 240 -3.49 -5.34 -18.19
CA GLU A 240 -2.95 -6.42 -19.03
C GLU A 240 -1.56 -6.85 -18.54
N HIS A 241 -1.41 -8.13 -18.25
CA HIS A 241 -0.14 -8.72 -17.82
C HIS A 241 0.03 -10.13 -18.41
N GLU A 242 1.18 -10.41 -19.02
CA GLU A 242 1.45 -11.65 -19.81
C GLU A 242 0.99 -12.95 -19.12
N LYS A 243 1.28 -13.09 -17.82
CA LYS A 243 0.94 -14.30 -17.04
C LYS A 243 -0.41 -14.27 -16.32
N LEU A 244 -0.93 -13.09 -15.99
CA LEU A 244 -2.21 -12.95 -15.28
C LEU A 244 -3.38 -12.86 -16.27
N GLY A 245 -3.11 -12.45 -17.51
CA GLY A 245 -4.12 -12.20 -18.52
C GLY A 245 -4.67 -10.79 -18.39
N LEU A 246 -5.98 -10.67 -18.58
CA LEU A 246 -6.70 -9.41 -18.68
C LEU A 246 -7.65 -9.25 -17.50
N TYR A 247 -7.50 -8.17 -16.75
CA TYR A 247 -8.42 -7.76 -15.70
C TYR A 247 -9.02 -6.39 -16.03
N ALA A 248 -10.16 -6.10 -15.41
CA ALA A 248 -10.79 -4.79 -15.43
C ALA A 248 -10.91 -4.30 -13.98
N PHE A 249 -10.57 -3.03 -13.76
CA PHE A 249 -10.77 -2.36 -12.49
C PHE A 249 -11.84 -1.29 -12.68
N ASP A 250 -13.03 -1.57 -12.17
CA ASP A 250 -14.20 -0.71 -12.26
C ASP A 250 -14.22 0.27 -11.08
N ILE A 251 -14.36 1.56 -11.38
CA ILE A 251 -14.30 2.63 -10.41
C ILE A 251 -15.71 3.20 -10.23
N ASN A 252 -16.28 2.93 -9.06
CA ASN A 252 -17.56 3.48 -8.66
C ASN A 252 -17.42 4.90 -8.07
N SER A 253 -18.56 5.55 -7.87
CA SER A 253 -18.70 6.86 -7.24
C SER A 253 -18.09 6.92 -5.84
N LEU A 254 -17.73 8.13 -5.42
CA LEU A 254 -17.16 8.40 -4.09
C LEU A 254 -18.19 8.33 -2.95
N ASP A 255 -19.48 8.32 -3.30
CA ASP A 255 -20.60 8.38 -2.37
C ASP A 255 -21.73 7.48 -2.89
N ASP A 256 -22.20 6.56 -2.05
CA ASP A 256 -23.32 5.66 -2.36
C ASP A 256 -24.60 6.45 -2.70
N ASP A 257 -24.70 7.71 -2.24
CA ASP A 257 -25.84 8.59 -2.49
C ASP A 257 -25.63 9.53 -3.70
N ASN A 258 -24.44 9.54 -4.33
CA ASN A 258 -24.13 10.44 -5.44
C ASN A 258 -23.25 9.80 -6.53
N ASP A 259 -23.91 9.05 -7.41
CA ASP A 259 -23.29 8.35 -8.55
C ASP A 259 -22.61 9.28 -9.58
N ASP A 260 -22.83 10.60 -9.52
CA ASP A 260 -22.27 11.54 -10.48
C ASP A 260 -20.86 12.03 -10.13
N GLN A 261 -20.33 11.70 -8.94
CA GLN A 261 -18.98 12.09 -8.51
C GLN A 261 -17.98 10.96 -8.70
N LEU A 262 -17.27 11.02 -9.83
CA LEU A 262 -16.18 10.11 -10.16
C LEU A 262 -14.83 10.74 -9.80
N PRO A 263 -13.86 9.95 -9.30
CA PRO A 263 -12.53 10.47 -9.00
C PRO A 263 -11.76 10.83 -10.28
N GLU A 264 -10.83 11.76 -10.14
CA GLU A 264 -9.81 12.02 -11.16
C GLU A 264 -8.93 10.77 -11.31
N ILE A 265 -8.65 10.35 -12.55
CA ILE A 265 -7.78 9.23 -12.85
C ILE A 265 -6.42 9.78 -13.28
N LEU A 266 -5.38 9.45 -12.53
CA LEU A 266 -4.00 9.86 -12.75
C LEU A 266 -3.14 8.65 -13.09
N PHE A 267 -2.08 8.86 -13.86
CA PHE A 267 -1.14 7.81 -14.24
C PHE A 267 0.29 8.22 -13.90
N THR A 268 1.13 7.24 -13.60
CA THR A 268 2.58 7.40 -13.58
C THR A 268 3.20 6.04 -13.77
N GLU A 269 4.53 5.99 -13.90
CA GLU A 269 5.28 4.76 -13.97
C GLU A 269 5.84 4.39 -12.60
N ASN A 270 5.85 3.09 -12.28
CA ASN A 270 6.51 2.54 -11.09
C ASN A 270 8.03 2.44 -11.33
N GLU A 271 8.68 3.56 -11.68
CA GLU A 271 10.11 3.65 -11.98
C GLU A 271 10.84 4.40 -10.88
N THR A 272 12.09 4.00 -10.63
CA THR A 272 12.97 4.72 -9.71
C THR A 272 13.22 6.15 -10.20
N ASN A 273 13.05 7.13 -9.32
CA ASN A 273 13.44 8.51 -9.55
C ASN A 273 14.95 8.67 -9.31
N PHE A 274 15.73 8.32 -10.34
CA PHE A 274 17.19 8.44 -10.34
C PHE A 274 17.68 9.87 -10.13
N LYS A 275 16.94 10.86 -10.63
CA LYS A 275 17.30 12.28 -10.46
C LYS A 275 17.29 12.68 -9.00
N LYS A 276 16.25 12.29 -8.27
CA LYS A 276 16.10 12.62 -6.85
C LYS A 276 17.07 11.85 -5.95
N LEU A 277 17.26 10.56 -6.24
CA LEU A 277 18.03 9.67 -5.35
C LEU A 277 19.53 9.68 -5.64
N TYR A 278 19.92 9.89 -6.89
CA TYR A 278 21.29 9.66 -7.35
C TYR A 278 21.83 10.78 -8.25
N ASP A 279 21.10 11.90 -8.41
CA ASP A 279 21.45 13.02 -9.30
C ASP A 279 21.75 12.57 -10.75
N SER A 280 21.01 11.57 -11.22
CA SER A 280 21.14 10.97 -12.56
C SER A 280 19.87 11.18 -13.40
N GLU A 281 19.99 11.11 -14.73
CA GLU A 281 18.83 11.24 -15.61
C GLU A 281 17.82 10.09 -15.40
N ASN A 282 16.53 10.43 -15.43
CA ASN A 282 15.44 9.44 -15.43
C ASN A 282 15.19 8.96 -16.86
N GLU A 283 14.88 7.68 -17.03
CA GLU A 283 14.49 7.12 -18.34
C GLU A 283 13.10 7.61 -18.80
N SER A 284 12.26 8.03 -17.84
CA SER A 284 10.91 8.55 -18.05
C SER A 284 10.72 9.85 -17.25
N ALA A 285 9.84 10.73 -17.73
CA ALA A 285 9.40 11.90 -16.96
C ALA A 285 8.49 11.50 -15.78
N TYR A 286 7.78 10.38 -15.92
CA TYR A 286 6.88 9.81 -14.94
C TYR A 286 7.61 8.77 -14.11
N VAL A 287 7.61 8.93 -12.79
CA VAL A 287 8.36 8.11 -11.83
C VAL A 287 7.53 7.83 -10.57
N LYS A 288 8.00 6.91 -9.71
CA LYS A 288 7.24 6.36 -8.59
C LYS A 288 6.68 7.40 -7.62
N ASP A 289 7.41 8.49 -7.36
CA ASP A 289 6.98 9.57 -6.45
C ASP A 289 6.17 10.68 -7.14
N ALA A 290 5.76 10.51 -8.40
CA ALA A 290 4.99 11.51 -9.14
C ALA A 290 3.70 11.97 -8.44
N PHE A 291 2.97 11.04 -7.78
CA PHE A 291 1.76 11.42 -7.04
C PHE A 291 2.07 12.32 -5.84
N HIS A 292 3.26 12.21 -5.24
CA HIS A 292 3.69 13.16 -4.20
C HIS A 292 3.90 14.55 -4.81
N GLU A 293 4.62 14.63 -5.93
CA GLU A 293 4.86 15.91 -6.61
C GLU A 293 3.56 16.57 -7.10
N TYR A 294 2.61 15.77 -7.60
CA TYR A 294 1.32 16.26 -8.06
C TYR A 294 0.48 16.84 -6.93
N LEU A 295 0.36 16.11 -5.82
CA LEU A 295 -0.58 16.43 -4.74
C LEU A 295 0.00 17.38 -3.69
N ILE A 296 1.25 17.15 -3.28
CA ILE A 296 1.90 17.92 -2.21
C ILE A 296 2.61 19.15 -2.79
N ASP A 297 3.38 18.98 -3.87
CA ASP A 297 4.14 20.09 -4.47
C ASP A 297 3.33 20.87 -5.53
N GLY A 298 2.15 20.37 -5.92
CA GLY A 298 1.27 21.01 -6.89
C GLY A 298 1.75 20.96 -8.34
N LYS A 299 2.70 20.07 -8.68
CA LYS A 299 3.25 19.94 -10.04
C LYS A 299 2.34 19.11 -10.92
N LYS A 300 1.44 19.77 -11.65
CA LYS A 300 0.41 19.12 -12.45
C LYS A 300 0.93 18.25 -13.60
N ASP A 301 2.09 18.58 -14.16
CA ASP A 301 2.70 17.84 -15.27
C ASP A 301 3.47 16.57 -14.83
N ALA A 302 3.43 16.23 -13.54
CA ALA A 302 4.15 15.06 -13.01
C ALA A 302 3.46 13.71 -13.30
N VAL A 303 2.18 13.72 -13.71
CA VAL A 303 1.28 12.56 -13.87
C VAL A 303 0.51 12.59 -15.19
#